data_AF-A0A9X0DDW3-F1
#
_entry.id   AF-A0A9X0DDW3-F1
#
_cell.length_a   1.000
_cell.length_b   1.000
_cell.length_c   1.000
_cell.angle_alpha   90.00
_cell.angle_beta   90.00
_cell.angle_gamma   90.00
#
_symmetry.space_group_name_H-M   'P 1'
#
loop_
_entity.id
_entity.type
_entity.pdbx_description
1 polymer ?
#
loop_
_entity_poly.entity_id
_entity_poly.type
_entity_poly.pdbx_seq_one_letter_code
_entity_poly.pdbx_strand_id
1 'polypeptide(L)'
;MKMYRGFDGKLRLFRPDCNCQRMLTSATRISLPGFDPKELQKLIVTLVSVDGPKWLPEPGTFLYLRPTMIGSAGALGVAAPKECTMFVISTFMPAMDSPEGMKLLASQEGVRAWPGGFGFAKVGANYGPTLMANSEARARGYDQVLWLLDGMVTEAGASNFLVVWETKEGKKQLITAPLKDKIILDGVTRRSVLQLVRERIPELEVVERNFTMDELAEAAKEGRVIEAFACGTAYFVVPVAQINYREKDINIPMSQGNSGEYAAKIKQWLVDIMYGNVEHEWGVVIDEVGA
;
A
#
# COMPACT_ATOMS: atom_id res chain seq x y z
N MET A 1 7.20 4.72 4.79
CA MET A 1 6.94 5.91 3.93
C MET A 1 8.19 6.17 3.12
N LYS A 2 8.24 7.20 2.28
CA LYS A 2 9.42 7.58 1.50
C LYS A 2 9.68 9.08 1.63
N MET A 3 10.95 9.47 1.57
CA MET A 3 11.35 10.84 1.25
C MET A 3 11.73 10.89 -0.22
N TYR A 4 11.41 11.98 -0.89
CA TYR A 4 11.63 12.19 -2.31
C TYR A 4 12.49 13.42 -2.52
N ARG A 5 13.39 13.36 -3.50
CA ARG A 5 13.99 14.55 -4.10
C ARG A 5 13.25 14.82 -5.40
N GLY A 6 12.45 15.88 -5.41
CA GLY A 6 11.66 16.25 -6.58
C GLY A 6 12.52 16.57 -7.80
N PHE A 7 11.90 16.61 -8.99
CA PHE A 7 12.60 17.05 -10.20
C PHE A 7 12.98 18.53 -10.15
N ASP A 8 12.31 19.30 -9.29
CA ASP A 8 12.65 20.68 -8.95
C ASP A 8 13.75 20.80 -7.88
N GLY A 9 14.36 19.69 -7.46
CA GLY A 9 15.43 19.64 -6.47
C GLY A 9 14.98 19.73 -5.01
N LYS A 10 13.69 19.91 -4.71
CA LYS A 10 13.21 20.05 -3.32
C LYS A 10 12.95 18.70 -2.65
N LEU A 11 13.26 18.59 -1.35
CA LEU A 11 12.86 17.45 -0.53
C LEU A 11 11.36 17.44 -0.27
N ARG A 12 10.74 16.26 -0.32
CA ARG A 12 9.32 16.06 -0.03
C ARG A 12 9.02 14.81 0.78
N LEU A 13 7.94 14.88 1.56
CA LEU A 13 7.26 13.74 2.15
C LEU A 13 5.84 13.61 1.60
N PHE A 14 5.41 12.39 1.30
CA PHE A 14 4.04 12.13 0.84
C PHE A 14 3.12 11.74 1.98
N ARG A 15 2.13 12.59 2.30
CA ARG A 15 1.13 12.39 3.38
C ARG A 15 1.75 11.83 4.67
N PRO A 16 2.76 12.50 5.26
CA PRO A 16 3.44 11.99 6.46
C PRO A 16 2.49 11.91 7.67
N ASP A 17 1.52 12.82 7.77
CA ASP A 17 0.43 12.85 8.74
C ASP A 17 -0.31 11.50 8.83
N CYS A 18 -0.70 10.95 7.67
CA CYS A 18 -1.44 9.70 7.57
C CYS A 18 -0.59 8.51 8.08
N ASN A 19 0.72 8.54 7.85
CA ASN A 19 1.61 7.50 8.35
C ASN A 19 1.82 7.58 9.86
N CYS A 20 1.97 8.79 10.40
CA CYS A 20 2.14 9.01 11.85
C CYS A 20 0.88 8.60 12.61
N GLN A 21 -0.30 8.95 12.09
CA GLN A 21 -1.57 8.52 12.65
C GLN A 21 -1.72 6.99 12.65
N ARG A 22 -1.32 6.33 11.56
CA ARG A 22 -1.36 4.86 11.46
C ARG A 22 -0.36 4.18 12.40
N MET A 23 0.79 4.80 12.65
CA MET A 23 1.76 4.30 13.63
C MET A 23 1.16 4.36 15.04
N LEU A 24 0.47 5.45 15.41
CA LEU A 24 -0.26 5.54 16.68
C LEU A 24 -1.32 4.42 16.79
N THR A 25 -2.14 4.22 15.76
CA THR A 25 -3.14 3.13 15.73
C THR A 25 -2.50 1.76 15.92
N SER A 26 -1.31 1.54 15.35
CA SER A 26 -0.60 0.27 15.46
C SER A 26 0.00 0.08 16.86
N ALA A 27 0.61 1.12 17.43
CA ALA A 27 1.22 1.09 18.75
C ALA A 27 0.18 0.77 19.84
N THR A 28 -0.93 1.52 19.86
CA THR A 28 -1.98 1.33 20.87
C THR A 28 -2.68 -0.01 20.73
N ARG A 29 -2.78 -0.57 19.51
CA ARG A 29 -3.39 -1.90 19.29
C ARG A 29 -2.62 -3.02 20.00
N ILE A 30 -1.30 -2.88 20.14
CA ILE A 30 -0.42 -3.88 20.79
C ILE A 30 0.14 -3.41 22.13
N SER A 31 -0.57 -2.48 22.79
CA SER A 31 -0.24 -1.97 24.14
C SER A 31 1.13 -1.28 24.26
N LEU A 32 1.72 -0.81 23.16
CA LEU A 32 2.82 0.16 23.22
C LEU A 32 2.27 1.54 23.62
N PRO A 33 3.09 2.40 24.24
CA PRO A 33 2.63 3.72 24.65
C PRO A 33 2.17 4.55 23.44
N GLY A 34 1.05 5.26 23.62
CA GLY A 34 0.59 6.25 22.67
C GLY A 34 1.49 7.49 22.65
N PHE A 35 1.36 8.28 21.59
CA PHE A 35 2.10 9.52 21.37
C PHE A 35 1.25 10.47 20.52
N ASP A 36 1.59 11.76 20.48
CA ASP A 36 0.99 12.69 19.54
C ASP A 36 1.56 12.46 18.13
N PRO A 37 0.73 12.09 17.13
CA PRO A 37 1.21 11.85 15.78
C PRO A 37 1.81 13.10 15.11
N LYS A 38 1.40 14.31 15.53
CA LYS A 38 1.99 15.57 15.02
C LYS A 38 3.42 15.75 15.51
N GLU A 39 3.73 15.35 16.74
CA GLU A 39 5.09 15.43 17.26
C GLU A 39 6.01 14.41 16.58
N LEU A 40 5.51 13.18 16.31
CA LEU A 40 6.25 12.23 15.48
C LEU A 40 6.50 12.77 14.07
N GLN A 41 5.51 13.44 13.46
CA GLN A 41 5.67 14.06 12.16
C GLN A 41 6.78 15.10 12.18
N LYS A 42 6.83 15.98 13.18
CA LYS A 42 7.92 16.96 13.34
C LYS A 42 9.29 16.27 13.40
N LEU A 43 9.43 15.21 14.19
CA LEU A 43 10.69 14.45 14.28
C LEU A 43 11.13 13.89 12.91
N ILE A 44 10.20 13.35 12.12
CA ILE A 44 10.50 12.82 10.78
C ILE A 44 10.87 13.95 9.81
N VAL A 45 10.16 15.08 9.85
CA VAL A 45 10.48 16.28 9.06
C VAL A 45 11.89 16.78 9.41
N THR A 46 12.22 16.90 10.69
CA THR A 46 13.56 17.33 11.13
C THR A 46 14.64 16.36 10.67
N LEU A 47 14.42 15.04 10.78
CA LEU A 47 15.35 14.04 10.25
C LEU A 47 15.61 14.24 8.76
N VAL A 48 14.54 14.41 7.96
CA VAL A 48 14.67 14.64 6.51
C VAL A 48 15.35 15.97 6.19
N SER A 49 15.05 17.02 6.94
CA SER A 49 15.64 18.36 6.80
C SER A 49 17.16 18.36 7.06
N VAL A 50 17.62 17.59 8.06
CA VAL A 50 19.03 17.50 8.44
C VAL A 50 19.81 16.53 7.54
N ASP A 51 19.28 15.32 7.31
CA ASP A 51 20.03 14.24 6.65
C ASP A 51 19.73 14.13 5.14
N GLY A 52 18.57 14.59 4.69
CA GLY A 52 18.12 14.52 3.30
C GLY A 52 19.06 15.18 2.28
N PRO A 53 19.64 16.38 2.53
CA PRO A 53 20.61 17.00 1.63
C PRO A 53 21.81 16.09 1.34
N LYS A 54 22.30 15.41 2.37
CA LYS A 54 23.48 14.53 2.29
C LYS A 54 23.17 13.19 1.62
N TRP A 55 22.06 12.56 2.00
CA TRP A 55 21.77 11.17 1.61
C TRP A 55 20.94 11.03 0.34
N LEU A 56 20.25 12.09 -0.07
CA LEU A 56 19.41 12.08 -1.27
C LEU A 56 19.63 13.34 -2.12
N PRO A 57 20.83 13.56 -2.69
CA PRO A 57 21.14 14.79 -3.43
C PRO A 57 20.49 14.83 -4.83
N GLU A 58 20.33 13.69 -5.48
CA GLU A 58 19.97 13.61 -6.90
C GLU A 58 18.46 13.80 -7.15
N PRO A 59 18.04 14.75 -8.02
CA PRO A 59 16.65 14.89 -8.45
C PRO A 59 16.04 13.61 -9.02
N GLY A 60 14.73 13.42 -8.79
CA GLY A 60 13.99 12.26 -9.30
C GLY A 60 14.25 10.96 -8.52
N THR A 61 14.90 11.02 -7.36
CA THR A 61 15.23 9.85 -6.54
C THR A 61 14.47 9.83 -5.21
N PHE A 62 14.51 8.69 -4.50
CA PHE A 62 13.84 8.52 -3.21
C PHE A 62 14.63 7.63 -2.24
N LEU A 63 14.38 7.81 -0.94
CA LEU A 63 14.78 6.87 0.12
C LEU A 63 13.56 6.38 0.88
N TYR A 64 13.63 5.14 1.38
CA TYR A 64 12.60 4.58 2.21
C TYR A 64 12.82 4.93 3.68
N LEU A 65 11.81 5.48 4.32
CA LEU A 65 11.79 5.78 5.75
C LEU A 65 11.00 4.71 6.52
N ARG A 66 11.63 4.17 7.56
CA ARG A 66 11.13 3.08 8.40
C ARG A 66 11.08 3.49 9.89
N PRO A 67 10.11 4.32 10.30
CA PRO A 67 9.77 4.43 11.73
C PRO A 67 9.38 3.06 12.27
N THR A 68 9.92 2.73 13.43
CA THR A 68 9.77 1.43 14.08
C THR A 68 9.66 1.64 15.59
N MET A 69 8.82 0.84 16.24
CA MET A 69 8.64 0.86 17.68
C MET A 69 8.55 -0.57 18.20
N ILE A 70 9.29 -0.87 19.26
CA ILE A 70 9.35 -2.20 19.88
C ILE A 70 9.23 -2.10 21.39
N GLY A 71 8.63 -3.10 22.03
CA GLY A 71 8.75 -3.29 23.48
C GLY A 71 10.17 -3.77 23.79
N SER A 72 10.85 -3.12 24.73
CA SER A 72 12.27 -3.35 25.01
C SER A 72 12.56 -3.68 26.47
N ALA A 73 11.52 -3.92 27.28
CA ALA A 73 11.66 -4.27 28.69
C ALA A 73 12.33 -5.64 28.88
N GLY A 74 13.23 -5.74 29.86
CA GLY A 74 13.88 -6.99 30.26
C GLY A 74 12.97 -7.94 31.06
N ALA A 75 11.86 -8.38 30.48
CA ALA A 75 10.89 -9.28 31.12
C ALA A 75 10.43 -10.40 30.18
N LEU A 76 10.26 -11.61 30.73
CA LEU A 76 9.80 -12.79 29.99
C LEU A 76 8.27 -12.97 30.00
N GLY A 77 7.58 -12.36 30.97
CA GLY A 77 6.13 -12.51 31.11
C GLY A 77 5.34 -11.80 30.02
N VAL A 78 4.19 -12.38 29.63
CA VAL A 78 3.28 -11.77 28.65
C VAL A 78 2.46 -10.67 29.35
N ALA A 79 2.95 -9.45 29.26
CA ALA A 79 2.32 -8.26 29.82
C ALA A 79 2.58 -7.03 28.92
N ALA A 80 1.84 -5.94 29.16
CA ALA A 80 2.13 -4.68 28.50
C ALA A 80 3.58 -4.25 28.80
N PRO A 81 4.35 -3.82 27.78
CA PRO A 81 5.76 -3.47 27.95
C PRO A 81 5.88 -2.21 28.82
N LYS A 82 6.75 -2.26 29.84
CA LYS A 82 7.08 -1.10 30.69
C LYS A 82 8.10 -0.16 30.06
N GLU A 83 8.81 -0.65 29.05
CA GLU A 83 9.83 0.08 28.30
C GLU A 83 9.63 -0.20 26.82
N CYS A 84 9.86 0.82 25.99
CA CYS A 84 9.82 0.69 24.55
C CYS A 84 10.92 1.54 23.92
N THR A 85 11.32 1.17 22.72
CA THR A 85 12.26 1.93 21.90
C THR A 85 11.57 2.30 20.59
N MET A 86 11.61 3.58 20.25
CA MET A 86 11.22 4.09 18.93
C MET A 86 12.46 4.59 18.20
N PHE A 87 12.59 4.22 16.93
CA PHE A 87 13.69 4.67 16.07
C PHE A 87 13.22 4.79 14.62
N VAL A 88 13.96 5.53 13.80
CA VAL A 88 13.69 5.70 12.37
C VAL A 88 14.94 5.32 11.59
N ILE A 89 14.80 4.41 10.62
CA ILE A 89 15.87 4.06 9.68
C ILE A 89 15.53 4.63 8.31
N SER A 90 16.52 5.22 7.64
CA SER A 90 16.48 5.53 6.21
C SER A 90 17.27 4.48 5.44
N THR A 91 16.75 4.01 4.31
CA THR A 91 17.43 3.00 3.49
C THR A 91 17.14 3.16 2.01
N PHE A 92 18.10 2.76 1.18
CA PHE A 92 17.90 2.59 -0.25
C PHE A 92 16.91 1.44 -0.48
N MET A 93 15.98 1.67 -1.40
CA MET A 93 15.06 0.64 -1.87
C MET A 93 15.12 0.66 -3.40
N PRO A 94 15.37 -0.48 -4.05
CA PRO A 94 15.40 -0.53 -5.51
C PRO A 94 14.06 -0.08 -6.08
N ALA A 95 14.10 0.62 -7.21
CA ALA A 95 12.91 0.87 -8.00
C ALA A 95 12.34 -0.50 -8.38
N MET A 96 11.12 -0.76 -7.91
CA MET A 96 10.43 -2.00 -8.21
C MET A 96 9.41 -1.70 -9.30
N ASP A 97 9.87 -1.66 -10.55
CA ASP A 97 8.98 -1.69 -11.69
C ASP A 97 8.72 -3.14 -12.08
N SER A 98 7.46 -3.49 -12.31
CA SER A 98 7.04 -4.78 -12.85
C SER A 98 6.68 -4.55 -14.31
N PRO A 99 7.62 -4.77 -15.24
CA PRO A 99 7.39 -4.49 -16.64
C PRO A 99 6.42 -5.47 -17.29
N GLU A 100 5.96 -6.54 -16.65
CA GLU A 100 4.98 -7.49 -17.22
C GLU A 100 3.65 -7.54 -16.43
N GLY A 101 3.50 -6.67 -15.43
CA GLY A 101 2.42 -6.75 -14.45
C GLY A 101 2.60 -7.91 -13.46
N MET A 102 1.96 -7.78 -12.30
CA MET A 102 2.05 -8.74 -11.20
C MET A 102 1.19 -9.98 -11.47
N LYS A 103 1.75 -11.17 -11.27
CA LYS A 103 1.01 -12.44 -11.22
C LYS A 103 0.68 -12.80 -9.79
N LEU A 104 -0.59 -13.04 -9.51
CA LEU A 104 -1.09 -13.33 -8.16
C LEU A 104 -1.54 -14.78 -8.04
N LEU A 105 -1.15 -15.43 -6.95
CA LEU A 105 -1.72 -16.71 -6.54
C LEU A 105 -2.80 -16.46 -5.49
N ALA A 106 -4.07 -16.71 -5.79
CA ALA A 106 -5.12 -16.60 -4.80
C ALA A 106 -4.95 -17.66 -3.70
N SER A 107 -4.96 -17.24 -2.44
CA SER A 107 -4.74 -18.14 -1.30
C SER A 107 -5.82 -19.21 -1.24
N GLN A 108 -5.40 -20.48 -1.26
CA GLN A 108 -6.30 -21.63 -1.04
C GLN A 108 -6.41 -21.98 0.45
N GLU A 109 -5.26 -21.94 1.12
CA GLU A 109 -5.11 -22.20 2.55
C GLU A 109 -4.45 -20.99 3.22
N GLY A 110 -4.80 -20.77 4.48
CA GLY A 110 -4.27 -19.65 5.27
C GLY A 110 -4.99 -18.34 5.02
N VAL A 111 -5.18 -17.59 6.11
CA VAL A 111 -5.80 -16.26 6.13
C VAL A 111 -4.78 -15.25 6.61
N ARG A 112 -4.71 -14.08 5.95
CA ARG A 112 -3.80 -13.00 6.37
C ARG A 112 -4.23 -12.35 7.68
N ALA A 113 -5.54 -12.20 7.83
CA ALA A 113 -6.19 -11.54 8.95
C ALA A 113 -7.66 -12.00 9.03
N TRP A 114 -8.27 -11.84 10.21
CA TRP A 114 -9.66 -12.22 10.48
C TRP A 114 -10.34 -11.16 11.37
N PRO A 115 -11.68 -11.07 11.36
CA PRO A 115 -12.43 -10.18 12.24
C PRO A 115 -12.06 -10.40 13.72
N GLY A 116 -11.85 -9.31 14.45
CA GLY A 116 -11.36 -9.34 15.84
C GLY A 116 -9.83 -9.42 15.98
N GLY A 117 -9.10 -9.72 14.90
CA GLY A 117 -7.64 -9.69 14.86
C GLY A 117 -7.05 -8.28 14.86
N PHE A 118 -5.90 -8.12 14.21
CA PHE A 118 -5.18 -6.84 14.10
C PHE A 118 -4.62 -6.61 12.69
N GLY A 119 -5.27 -7.15 11.66
CA GLY A 119 -4.89 -6.99 10.25
C GLY A 119 -4.86 -5.53 9.78
N PHE A 120 -5.71 -4.69 10.37
CA PHE A 120 -5.75 -3.23 10.18
C PHE A 120 -4.56 -2.46 10.75
N ALA A 121 -3.75 -3.08 11.61
CA ALA A 121 -2.59 -2.47 12.24
C ALA A 121 -1.30 -2.93 11.55
N LYS A 122 -0.29 -2.06 11.46
CA LYS A 122 0.99 -2.37 10.80
C LYS A 122 1.97 -3.04 11.78
N VAL A 123 1.59 -4.20 12.29
CA VAL A 123 2.35 -4.96 13.30
C VAL A 123 3.18 -6.06 12.63
N GLY A 124 4.42 -6.28 13.10
CA GLY A 124 5.33 -7.30 12.56
C GLY A 124 4.72 -8.71 12.47
N ALA A 125 3.91 -9.09 13.45
CA ALA A 125 3.21 -10.37 13.51
C ALA A 125 2.26 -10.63 12.31
N ASN A 126 1.79 -9.59 11.62
CA ASN A 126 0.97 -9.75 10.40
C ASN A 126 1.78 -10.16 9.17
N TYR A 127 3.12 -10.14 9.24
CA TYR A 127 4.00 -10.36 8.09
C TYR A 127 4.72 -11.70 8.15
N GLY A 128 5.23 -12.11 9.32
CA GLY A 128 5.99 -13.36 9.47
C GLY A 128 5.29 -14.60 8.87
N PRO A 129 4.04 -14.89 9.24
CA PRO A 129 3.29 -16.04 8.70
C PRO A 129 3.09 -16.01 7.18
N THR A 130 3.09 -14.81 6.57
CA THR A 130 2.86 -14.65 5.12
C THR A 130 4.04 -15.09 4.26
N LEU A 131 5.24 -15.20 4.85
CA LEU A 131 6.46 -15.46 4.10
C LEU A 131 6.46 -16.85 3.46
N MET A 132 5.89 -17.86 4.14
CA MET A 132 5.79 -19.22 3.63
C MET A 132 4.92 -19.28 2.36
N ALA A 133 3.69 -18.74 2.45
CA ALA A 133 2.77 -18.72 1.31
C ALA A 133 3.33 -17.90 0.13
N ASN A 134 4.00 -16.77 0.41
CA ASN A 134 4.66 -16.00 -0.64
C ASN A 134 5.83 -16.75 -1.30
N SER A 135 6.58 -17.54 -0.53
CA SER A 135 7.65 -18.38 -1.07
C SER A 135 7.09 -19.48 -1.97
N GLU A 136 5.98 -20.11 -1.58
CA GLU A 136 5.30 -21.12 -2.39
C GLU A 136 4.74 -20.51 -3.67
N ALA A 137 4.09 -19.35 -3.59
CA ALA A 137 3.60 -18.63 -4.75
C ALA A 137 4.73 -18.35 -5.76
N ARG A 138 5.88 -17.88 -5.27
CA ARG A 138 7.08 -17.64 -6.10
C ARG A 138 7.63 -18.91 -6.73
N ALA A 139 7.71 -20.00 -5.99
CA ALA A 139 8.15 -21.29 -6.53
C ALA A 139 7.23 -21.78 -7.67
N ARG A 140 5.96 -21.35 -7.66
CA ARG A 140 4.97 -21.65 -8.71
C ARG A 140 4.91 -20.60 -9.83
N GLY A 141 5.78 -19.59 -9.84
CA GLY A 141 5.83 -18.56 -10.87
C GLY A 141 4.92 -17.34 -10.65
N TYR A 142 4.40 -17.15 -9.44
CA TYR A 142 3.59 -15.98 -9.05
C TYR A 142 4.40 -15.02 -8.17
N ASP A 143 4.18 -13.72 -8.33
CA ASP A 143 4.95 -12.70 -7.63
C ASP A 143 4.53 -12.52 -6.16
N GLN A 144 3.23 -12.65 -5.89
CA GLN A 144 2.59 -12.44 -4.58
C GLN A 144 1.35 -13.33 -4.41
N VAL A 145 0.92 -13.47 -3.16
CA VAL A 145 -0.38 -14.07 -2.81
C VAL A 145 -1.49 -13.03 -2.87
N LEU A 146 -2.63 -13.34 -3.50
CA LEU A 146 -3.88 -12.61 -3.29
C LEU A 146 -4.64 -13.25 -2.12
N TRP A 147 -4.70 -12.54 -1.00
CA TRP A 147 -5.28 -13.05 0.23
C TRP A 147 -6.80 -13.08 0.18
N LEU A 148 -7.36 -14.23 0.51
CA LEU A 148 -8.79 -14.46 0.62
C LEU A 148 -9.20 -14.71 2.08
N LEU A 149 -10.42 -14.32 2.42
CA LEU A 149 -11.11 -14.71 3.65
C LEU A 149 -12.51 -15.19 3.28
N ASP A 150 -12.80 -16.47 3.46
CA ASP A 150 -14.08 -17.10 3.06
C ASP A 150 -14.44 -16.80 1.59
N GLY A 151 -13.43 -16.79 0.70
CA GLY A 151 -13.57 -16.47 -0.72
C GLY A 151 -13.64 -14.97 -1.05
N MET A 152 -13.76 -14.09 -0.04
CA MET A 152 -13.71 -12.64 -0.21
C MET A 152 -12.29 -12.16 -0.49
N VAL A 153 -12.14 -11.24 -1.43
CA VAL A 153 -10.85 -10.64 -1.79
C VAL A 153 -10.46 -9.60 -0.74
N THR A 154 -9.21 -9.66 -0.26
CA THR A 154 -8.71 -8.73 0.76
C THR A 154 -7.53 -7.87 0.27
N GLU A 155 -6.33 -8.43 0.21
CA GLU A 155 -5.08 -7.72 -0.12
C GLU A 155 -4.18 -8.56 -1.02
N ALA A 156 -3.33 -7.91 -1.83
CA ALA A 156 -2.33 -8.55 -2.67
C ALA A 156 -0.95 -8.42 -2.01
N GLY A 157 -0.45 -9.51 -1.42
CA GLY A 157 0.77 -9.52 -0.64
C GLY A 157 0.66 -8.61 0.58
N ALA A 158 1.45 -7.54 0.59
CA ALA A 158 1.42 -6.48 1.61
C ALA A 158 0.81 -5.15 1.10
N SER A 159 0.07 -5.20 -0.01
CA SER A 159 -0.53 -4.06 -0.71
C SER A 159 -2.06 -4.20 -0.76
N ASN A 160 -2.77 -3.08 -0.81
CA ASN A 160 -4.20 -3.10 -1.05
C ASN A 160 -4.49 -3.48 -2.51
N PHE A 161 -5.59 -4.18 -2.77
CA PHE A 161 -5.98 -4.64 -4.10
C PHE A 161 -7.22 -3.92 -4.60
N LEU A 162 -7.21 -3.54 -5.88
CA LEU A 162 -8.27 -2.80 -6.54
C LEU A 162 -8.56 -3.39 -7.92
N VAL A 163 -9.82 -3.32 -8.34
CA VAL A 163 -10.28 -3.75 -9.67
C VAL A 163 -11.10 -2.64 -10.29
N VAL A 164 -10.87 -2.36 -11.56
CA VAL A 164 -11.78 -1.57 -12.40
C VAL A 164 -12.57 -2.53 -13.26
N TRP A 165 -13.88 -2.42 -13.21
CA TRP A 165 -14.79 -3.30 -13.96
C TRP A 165 -16.09 -2.60 -14.31
N GLU A 166 -16.92 -3.28 -15.10
CA GLU A 166 -18.31 -2.92 -15.35
C GLU A 166 -19.25 -3.82 -14.54
N THR A 167 -20.26 -3.23 -13.90
CA THR A 167 -21.36 -4.00 -13.30
C THR A 167 -22.23 -4.61 -14.38
N LYS A 168 -23.14 -5.52 -14.00
CA LYS A 168 -24.11 -6.11 -14.94
C LYS A 168 -25.06 -5.07 -15.54
N GLU A 169 -25.25 -3.95 -14.84
CA GLU A 169 -26.03 -2.80 -15.30
C GLU A 169 -25.22 -1.82 -16.17
N GLY A 170 -23.95 -2.14 -16.48
CA GLY A 170 -23.09 -1.34 -17.36
C GLY A 170 -22.42 -0.13 -16.68
N LYS A 171 -22.40 -0.08 -15.34
CA LYS A 171 -21.72 1.01 -14.60
C LYS A 171 -20.25 0.67 -14.39
N LYS A 172 -19.35 1.61 -14.69
CA LYS A 172 -17.92 1.46 -14.38
C LYS A 172 -17.65 1.73 -12.92
N GLN A 173 -16.97 0.81 -12.26
CA GLN A 173 -16.61 0.93 -10.84
C GLN A 173 -15.13 0.63 -10.61
N LEU A 174 -14.52 1.40 -9.70
CA LEU A 174 -13.30 1.03 -9.00
C LEU A 174 -13.69 0.40 -7.68
N ILE A 175 -13.56 -0.92 -7.57
CA ILE A 175 -13.91 -1.68 -6.37
C ILE A 175 -12.66 -2.03 -5.54
N THR A 176 -12.79 -1.97 -4.21
CA THR A 176 -11.78 -2.45 -3.25
C THR A 176 -12.44 -2.93 -1.97
N ALA A 177 -11.73 -3.78 -1.22
CA ALA A 177 -12.22 -4.29 0.07
C ALA A 177 -12.40 -3.15 1.08
N PRO A 178 -13.43 -3.20 1.95
CA PRO A 178 -13.77 -2.13 2.89
C PRO A 178 -12.90 -2.21 4.14
N LEU A 179 -12.80 -1.09 4.87
CA LEU A 179 -12.05 -1.02 6.14
C LEU A 179 -12.87 -1.41 7.37
N LYS A 180 -14.20 -1.55 7.22
CA LYS A 180 -15.16 -1.71 8.33
C LYS A 180 -14.85 -2.92 9.22
N ASP A 181 -14.46 -4.04 8.61
CA ASP A 181 -14.23 -5.31 9.30
C ASP A 181 -12.84 -5.41 9.95
N LYS A 182 -12.02 -4.35 9.82
CA LYS A 182 -10.69 -4.25 10.43
C LYS A 182 -9.70 -5.38 10.04
N ILE A 183 -9.92 -6.02 8.89
CA ILE A 183 -9.00 -7.03 8.33
C ILE A 183 -8.03 -6.44 7.31
N ILE A 184 -8.38 -5.31 6.70
CA ILE A 184 -7.58 -4.61 5.68
C ILE A 184 -6.71 -3.54 6.34
N LEU A 185 -5.44 -3.44 5.92
CA LEU A 185 -4.59 -2.32 6.34
C LEU A 185 -5.04 -1.04 5.63
N ASP A 186 -5.30 0.03 6.38
CA ASP A 186 -5.61 1.35 5.80
C ASP A 186 -4.34 1.95 5.14
N GLY A 187 -4.16 1.64 3.86
CA GLY A 187 -3.04 2.10 3.06
C GLY A 187 -3.14 3.58 2.73
N VAL A 188 -2.09 4.34 3.02
CA VAL A 188 -1.99 5.76 2.59
C VAL A 188 -2.12 5.90 1.07
N THR A 189 -1.54 4.95 0.31
CA THR A 189 -1.68 4.92 -1.15
C THR A 189 -3.12 4.59 -1.55
N ARG A 190 -3.74 3.55 -0.99
CA ARG A 190 -5.17 3.23 -1.21
C ARG A 190 -6.04 4.47 -0.99
N ARG A 191 -5.93 5.11 0.17
CA ARG A 191 -6.68 6.33 0.51
C ARG A 191 -6.51 7.42 -0.57
N SER A 192 -5.28 7.63 -1.01
CA SER A 192 -4.95 8.65 -2.02
C SER A 192 -5.51 8.29 -3.40
N VAL A 193 -5.44 7.01 -3.80
CA VAL A 193 -6.04 6.50 -5.04
C VAL A 193 -7.54 6.74 -5.05
N LEU A 194 -8.26 6.31 -4.00
CA LEU A 194 -9.71 6.48 -3.92
C LEU A 194 -10.12 7.96 -3.95
N GLN A 195 -9.33 8.84 -3.31
CA GLN A 195 -9.58 10.28 -3.31
C GLN A 195 -9.36 10.90 -4.70
N LEU A 196 -8.23 10.61 -5.35
CA LEU A 196 -7.93 11.13 -6.70
C LEU A 196 -8.93 10.64 -7.74
N VAL A 197 -9.37 9.38 -7.67
CA VAL A 197 -10.34 8.83 -8.62
C VAL A 197 -11.69 9.52 -8.47
N ARG A 198 -12.18 9.71 -7.24
CA ARG A 198 -13.43 10.47 -6.99
C ARG A 198 -13.36 11.91 -7.52
N GLU A 199 -12.20 12.53 -7.44
CA GLU A 199 -11.99 13.91 -7.87
C GLU A 199 -11.81 14.06 -9.38
N ARG A 200 -11.03 13.17 -10.00
CA ARG A 200 -10.55 13.33 -11.39
C ARG A 200 -11.26 12.46 -12.41
N ILE A 201 -12.01 11.44 -11.96
CA ILE A 201 -12.76 10.50 -12.83
C ILE A 201 -14.17 10.31 -12.25
N PRO A 202 -15.01 11.37 -12.26
CA PRO A 202 -16.35 11.32 -11.65
C PRO A 202 -17.27 10.24 -12.24
N GLU A 203 -17.01 9.78 -13.46
CA GLU A 203 -17.72 8.70 -14.14
C GLU A 203 -17.34 7.29 -13.65
N LEU A 204 -16.22 7.15 -12.93
CA LEU A 204 -15.78 5.89 -12.33
C LEU A 204 -16.21 5.83 -10.86
N GLU A 205 -17.28 5.09 -10.59
CA GLU A 205 -17.82 4.98 -9.24
C GLU A 205 -16.85 4.25 -8.30
N VAL A 206 -16.45 4.89 -7.20
CA VAL A 206 -15.56 4.28 -6.21
C VAL A 206 -16.35 3.52 -5.15
N VAL A 207 -16.22 2.20 -5.13
CA VAL A 207 -16.97 1.30 -4.25
C VAL A 207 -16.05 0.59 -3.26
N GLU A 208 -16.32 0.77 -1.97
CA GLU A 208 -15.65 0.06 -0.88
C GLU A 208 -16.61 -0.99 -0.30
N ARG A 209 -16.52 -2.23 -0.78
CA ARG A 209 -17.38 -3.35 -0.33
C ARG A 209 -16.67 -4.69 -0.40
N ASN A 210 -17.20 -5.68 0.32
CA ASN A 210 -16.77 -7.06 0.16
C ASN A 210 -17.19 -7.56 -1.24
N PHE A 211 -16.28 -8.26 -1.90
CA PHE A 211 -16.49 -8.93 -3.19
C PHE A 211 -15.67 -10.23 -3.20
N THR A 212 -16.12 -11.22 -3.95
CA THR A 212 -15.51 -12.57 -3.93
C THR A 212 -14.67 -12.81 -5.18
N MET A 213 -13.78 -13.81 -5.09
CA MET A 213 -13.07 -14.30 -6.28
C MET A 213 -14.02 -14.93 -7.30
N ASP A 214 -15.13 -15.54 -6.86
CA ASP A 214 -16.14 -16.06 -7.77
C ASP A 214 -16.82 -14.92 -8.56
N GLU A 215 -17.12 -13.78 -7.91
CA GLU A 215 -17.65 -12.58 -8.56
C GLU A 215 -16.66 -11.99 -9.58
N LEU A 216 -15.38 -11.92 -9.21
CA LEU A 216 -14.32 -11.45 -10.11
C LEU A 216 -14.11 -12.40 -11.30
N ALA A 217 -14.14 -13.71 -11.07
CA ALA A 217 -14.00 -14.72 -12.11
C ALA A 217 -15.19 -14.70 -13.09
N GLU A 218 -16.41 -14.53 -12.59
CA GLU A 218 -17.61 -14.33 -13.42
C GLU A 218 -17.47 -13.07 -14.28
N ALA A 219 -17.08 -11.94 -13.68
CA ALA A 219 -16.85 -10.69 -14.41
C ALA A 219 -15.76 -10.81 -15.49
N ALA A 220 -14.68 -11.53 -15.20
CA ALA A 220 -13.62 -11.77 -16.18
C ALA A 220 -14.11 -12.63 -17.35
N LYS A 221 -14.87 -13.69 -17.07
CA LYS A 221 -15.47 -14.56 -18.09
C LYS A 221 -16.46 -13.80 -19.00
N GLU A 222 -17.18 -12.85 -18.43
CA GLU A 222 -18.13 -11.98 -19.13
C GLU A 222 -17.46 -10.79 -19.84
N GLY A 223 -16.13 -10.64 -19.75
CA GLY A 223 -15.39 -9.54 -20.36
C GLY A 223 -15.62 -8.18 -19.68
N ARG A 224 -16.13 -8.17 -18.44
CA ARG A 224 -16.45 -6.96 -17.68
C ARG A 224 -15.28 -6.42 -16.86
N VAL A 225 -14.24 -7.20 -16.62
CA VAL A 225 -13.02 -6.71 -15.94
C VAL A 225 -12.22 -5.86 -16.92
N ILE A 226 -11.95 -4.61 -16.55
CA ILE A 226 -11.18 -3.67 -17.37
C ILE A 226 -9.70 -3.75 -17.00
N GLU A 227 -9.38 -3.70 -15.70
CA GLU A 227 -8.02 -3.85 -15.19
C GLU A 227 -8.04 -4.14 -13.69
N ALA A 228 -6.92 -4.58 -13.14
CA ALA A 228 -6.71 -4.73 -11.71
C ALA A 228 -5.31 -4.26 -11.34
N PHE A 229 -5.14 -3.77 -10.11
CA PHE A 229 -3.84 -3.33 -9.62
C PHE A 229 -3.72 -3.44 -8.11
N ALA A 230 -2.49 -3.63 -7.65
CA ALA A 230 -2.13 -3.51 -6.25
C ALA A 230 -1.59 -2.10 -5.97
N CYS A 231 -1.87 -1.55 -4.79
CA CYS A 231 -1.33 -0.25 -4.39
C CYS A 231 -0.73 -0.23 -2.97
N GLY A 232 0.39 0.48 -2.82
CA GLY A 232 1.15 0.55 -1.58
C GLY A 232 2.41 1.37 -1.72
N THR A 233 3.07 1.74 -0.62
CA THR A 233 4.22 2.66 -0.65
C THR A 233 5.41 2.15 -1.49
N ALA A 234 5.61 0.84 -1.56
CA ALA A 234 6.72 0.24 -2.29
C ALA A 234 6.66 0.57 -3.79
N TYR A 235 5.52 0.30 -4.41
CA TYR A 235 5.33 0.36 -5.85
C TYR A 235 4.39 1.48 -6.34
N PHE A 236 3.74 2.17 -5.40
CA PHE A 236 2.59 3.04 -5.60
C PHE A 236 1.39 2.33 -6.21
N VAL A 237 1.45 2.01 -7.50
CA VAL A 237 0.44 1.26 -8.24
C VAL A 237 1.17 0.25 -9.13
N VAL A 238 0.82 -1.03 -9.00
CA VAL A 238 1.33 -2.13 -9.85
C VAL A 238 0.16 -2.76 -10.56
N PRO A 239 0.15 -2.77 -11.90
CA PRO A 239 -0.81 -3.55 -12.68
C PRO A 239 -0.76 -5.02 -12.29
N VAL A 240 -1.90 -5.69 -12.27
CA VAL A 240 -2.00 -7.14 -12.11
C VAL A 240 -2.33 -7.70 -13.48
N ALA A 241 -1.48 -8.61 -13.97
CA ALA A 241 -1.65 -9.23 -15.29
C ALA A 241 -2.44 -10.54 -15.22
N GLN A 242 -2.32 -11.26 -14.10
CA GLN A 242 -2.89 -12.58 -13.96
C GLN A 242 -3.21 -12.90 -12.50
N ILE A 243 -4.31 -13.62 -12.28
CA ILE A 243 -4.67 -14.17 -10.97
C ILE A 243 -4.97 -15.65 -11.16
N ASN A 244 -4.22 -16.54 -10.50
CA ASN A 244 -4.57 -17.96 -10.44
C ASN A 244 -5.55 -18.21 -9.30
N TYR A 245 -6.72 -18.75 -9.63
CA TYR A 245 -7.77 -19.09 -8.69
C TYR A 245 -8.28 -20.51 -8.95
N ARG A 246 -8.17 -21.38 -7.94
CA ARG A 246 -8.54 -22.81 -8.05
C ARG A 246 -7.96 -23.47 -9.30
N GLU A 247 -6.65 -23.30 -9.49
CA GLU A 247 -5.87 -23.85 -10.60
C GLU A 247 -6.25 -23.31 -11.99
N LYS A 248 -7.06 -22.25 -12.06
CA LYS A 248 -7.42 -21.57 -13.30
C LYS A 248 -6.84 -20.18 -13.33
N ASP A 249 -6.20 -19.85 -14.44
CA ASP A 249 -5.68 -18.51 -14.67
C ASP A 249 -6.78 -17.58 -15.17
N ILE A 250 -6.94 -16.48 -14.44
CA ILE A 250 -7.76 -15.34 -14.83
C ILE A 250 -6.80 -14.27 -15.36
N ASN A 251 -6.78 -14.09 -16.67
CA ASN A 251 -5.99 -13.03 -17.31
C ASN A 251 -6.71 -11.69 -17.16
N ILE A 252 -5.98 -10.68 -16.68
CA ILE A 252 -6.49 -9.33 -16.49
C ILE A 252 -6.05 -8.49 -17.70
N PRO A 253 -6.96 -7.72 -18.34
CA PRO A 253 -6.56 -6.92 -19.50
C PRO A 253 -5.54 -5.84 -19.16
N MET A 254 -4.59 -5.61 -20.08
CA MET A 254 -3.59 -4.56 -20.02
C MET A 254 -3.66 -3.72 -21.29
N SER A 255 -4.43 -2.63 -21.27
CA SER A 255 -4.72 -1.80 -22.44
C SER A 255 -3.57 -0.86 -22.86
N GLN A 256 -2.53 -0.72 -22.04
CA GLN A 256 -1.38 0.16 -22.24
C GLN A 256 -0.07 -0.65 -22.23
N GLY A 257 0.00 -1.69 -23.06
CA GLY A 257 1.12 -2.63 -23.09
C GLY A 257 1.15 -3.49 -21.83
N ASN A 258 1.93 -3.07 -20.85
CA ASN A 258 2.15 -3.81 -19.61
C ASN A 258 1.43 -3.19 -18.39
N SER A 259 0.46 -2.32 -18.64
CA SER A 259 -0.39 -1.67 -17.65
C SER A 259 -1.82 -1.50 -18.16
N GLY A 260 -2.74 -1.23 -17.24
CA GLY A 260 -4.05 -0.66 -17.54
C GLY A 260 -4.02 0.86 -17.66
N GLU A 261 -5.06 1.43 -18.27
CA GLU A 261 -5.27 2.87 -18.44
C GLU A 261 -5.38 3.61 -17.10
N TYR A 262 -6.20 3.10 -16.16
CA TYR A 262 -6.42 3.77 -14.88
C TYR A 262 -5.18 3.61 -13.99
N ALA A 263 -4.60 2.41 -13.93
CA ALA A 263 -3.39 2.14 -13.17
C ALA A 263 -2.24 3.07 -13.59
N ALA A 264 -2.04 3.27 -14.89
CA ALA A 264 -1.02 4.19 -15.42
C ALA A 264 -1.32 5.65 -15.06
N LYS A 265 -2.56 6.12 -15.30
CA LYS A 265 -2.98 7.50 -14.96
C LYS A 265 -2.81 7.79 -13.47
N ILE A 266 -3.29 6.88 -12.61
CA ILE A 266 -3.23 7.02 -11.15
C ILE A 266 -1.77 7.00 -10.67
N LYS A 267 -0.93 6.10 -11.21
CA LYS A 267 0.52 6.07 -10.91
C LYS A 267 1.13 7.43 -11.26
N GLN A 268 0.84 7.97 -12.43
CA GLN A 268 1.38 9.25 -12.88
C GLN A 268 0.96 10.41 -11.96
N TRP A 269 -0.32 10.50 -11.59
CA TRP A 269 -0.79 11.55 -10.66
C TRP A 269 -0.07 11.51 -9.32
N LEU A 270 0.16 10.32 -8.78
CA LEU A 270 0.91 10.15 -7.54
C LEU A 270 2.38 10.55 -7.71
N VAL A 271 3.02 10.17 -8.82
CA VAL A 271 4.40 10.57 -9.15
C VAL A 271 4.49 12.10 -9.26
N ASP A 272 3.56 12.74 -9.95
CA ASP A 272 3.56 14.19 -10.15
C ASP A 272 3.50 14.95 -8.83
N ILE A 273 2.69 14.46 -7.88
CA ILE A 273 2.60 15.02 -6.53
C ILE A 273 3.90 14.76 -5.74
N MET A 274 4.40 13.52 -5.75
CA MET A 274 5.54 13.11 -4.93
C MET A 274 6.86 13.77 -5.36
N TYR A 275 7.04 13.97 -6.67
CA TYR A 275 8.25 14.55 -7.25
C TYR A 275 8.10 16.02 -7.65
N GLY A 276 6.96 16.66 -7.36
CA GLY A 276 6.78 18.09 -7.51
C GLY A 276 6.56 18.58 -8.94
N ASN A 277 6.04 17.73 -9.83
CA ASN A 277 5.56 18.18 -11.15
C ASN A 277 4.26 18.98 -11.03
N VAL A 278 3.51 18.78 -9.95
CA VAL A 278 2.34 19.58 -9.58
C VAL A 278 2.43 20.00 -8.12
N GLU A 279 1.95 21.21 -7.82
CA GLU A 279 1.79 21.64 -6.43
C GLU A 279 0.55 20.97 -5.83
N HIS A 280 0.71 20.33 -4.67
CA HIS A 280 -0.37 19.63 -3.99
C HIS A 280 -0.08 19.49 -2.50
N GLU A 281 -1.10 19.68 -1.66
CA GLU A 281 -1.01 19.57 -0.19
C GLU A 281 -0.49 18.22 0.34
N TRP A 282 -0.43 17.18 -0.49
CA TRP A 282 0.02 15.85 -0.08
C TRP A 282 1.53 15.69 -0.22
N GLY A 283 2.17 16.46 -1.11
CA GLY A 283 3.61 16.51 -1.31
C GLY A 283 4.21 17.59 -0.43
N VAL A 284 4.36 17.31 0.87
CA VAL A 284 4.85 18.26 1.87
C VAL A 284 6.32 18.56 1.58
N VAL A 285 6.61 19.79 1.15
CA VAL A 285 7.98 20.28 0.94
C VAL A 285 8.69 20.42 2.28
N ILE A 286 9.96 20.03 2.32
CA ILE A 286 10.81 20.07 3.52
C ILE A 286 11.93 21.06 3.30
N ASP A 287 12.07 22.03 4.19
CA ASP A 287 13.19 22.98 4.18
C ASP A 287 14.48 22.28 4.62
N GLU A 288 15.58 22.57 3.94
CA GLU A 288 16.89 21.95 4.19
C GLU A 288 17.69 22.77 5.20
N VAL A 289 18.29 22.12 6.22
CA VAL A 289 19.12 22.84 7.19
C VAL A 289 20.38 23.37 6.50
N GLY A 290 20.57 24.70 6.53
CA GLY A 290 21.74 25.37 5.98
C GLY A 290 21.62 25.81 4.51
N ALA A 291 20.43 25.70 3.91
CA ALA A 291 20.06 26.29 2.62
C ALA A 291 19.56 27.74 2.76
#